data_AF-A0A1E3JFV4-F1
#
_entry.id   AF-A0A1E3JFV4-F1
#
_cell.length_a   1.000
_cell.length_b   1.000
_cell.length_c   1.000
_cell.angle_alpha   90.00
_cell.angle_beta   90.00
_cell.angle_gamma   90.00
#
_symmetry.space_group_name_H-M   'P 1'
#
loop_
_entity.id
_entity.type
_entity.pdbx_description
1 polymer ?
#
loop_
_entity_poly.entity_id
_entity_poly.type
_entity_poly.pdbx_seq_one_letter_code
_entity_poly.pdbx_strand_id
1 'polypeptide(L)'
;MPSNGESNLDSVRARVNDIPFEGSGKLKGKAAAAKLFAREGAAHIYLVDYSDKEINPLLDHLKRTYPSTKVSFFKADAADPQAVSSIIDSALEAEGRFDFFFANAGILQTVDPTKVVQNGNGASTTATYLPGEDEFMEVVRVNSLGPYIAIRYASAAMGKVCPEKGKYTPGGSIVITSSVAGLKNSAGPIPYSASKAAVISMAQTSAWAFAGKNIRVNAVCPGVIETNMLLNAAKADHKGYGGQEKLNPL
;
A
#
# COMPACT_ATOMS: atom_id res chain seq x y z
N MET A 1 -43.75 8.40 7.81
CA MET A 1 -43.00 7.32 7.15
C MET A 1 -41.69 7.89 6.63
N PRO A 2 -40.53 7.57 7.21
CA PRO A 2 -39.25 7.86 6.58
C PRO A 2 -38.84 6.65 5.74
N SER A 3 -38.60 6.89 4.45
CA SER A 3 -38.06 5.91 3.50
C SER A 3 -36.59 5.62 3.83
N ASN A 4 -36.29 4.33 3.88
CA ASN A 4 -34.98 3.75 4.18
C ASN A 4 -33.84 4.44 3.41
N GLY A 5 -32.85 4.93 4.15
CA GLY A 5 -31.54 5.26 3.59
C GLY A 5 -30.82 3.97 3.24
N GLU A 6 -30.86 3.58 1.98
CA GLU A 6 -29.90 2.64 1.42
C GLU A 6 -28.51 3.27 1.50
N SER A 7 -27.66 2.70 2.35
CA SER A 7 -26.25 3.06 2.42
C SER A 7 -25.61 2.78 1.07
N ASN A 8 -25.00 3.80 0.47
CA ASN A 8 -24.34 3.79 -0.84
C ASN A 8 -23.04 2.93 -0.89
N LEU A 9 -22.97 1.87 -0.09
CA LEU A 9 -21.78 1.04 0.20
C LEU A 9 -21.72 -0.27 -0.60
N ASP A 10 -22.74 -0.60 -1.40
CA ASP A 10 -22.88 -1.87 -2.16
C ASP A 10 -21.83 -2.12 -3.27
N SER A 11 -20.72 -1.38 -3.34
CA SER A 11 -19.83 -1.44 -4.50
C SER A 11 -18.33 -1.22 -4.26
N VAL A 12 -17.80 -1.38 -3.03
CA VAL A 12 -16.36 -1.16 -2.79
C VAL A 12 -15.50 -2.29 -3.42
N ARG A 13 -15.23 -2.26 -4.72
CA ARG A 13 -14.33 -3.22 -5.38
C ARG A 13 -12.90 -2.69 -5.30
N ALA A 14 -12.10 -3.26 -4.40
CA ALA A 14 -10.79 -2.73 -4.00
C ALA A 14 -9.63 -3.59 -4.51
N ARG A 15 -8.63 -2.94 -5.10
CA ARG A 15 -7.32 -3.55 -5.33
C ARG A 15 -6.39 -3.22 -4.17
N VAL A 16 -5.75 -4.23 -3.58
CA VAL A 16 -4.76 -4.07 -2.50
C VAL A 16 -3.42 -4.62 -2.99
N ASN A 17 -2.44 -3.73 -3.17
CA ASN A 17 -1.07 -4.10 -3.58
C ASN A 17 -0.10 -3.99 -2.41
N ASP A 18 0.75 -4.99 -2.19
CA ASP A 18 1.85 -4.96 -1.22
C ASP A 18 3.15 -5.56 -1.81
N ILE A 19 4.32 -5.24 -1.23
CA ILE A 19 5.60 -5.90 -1.52
C ILE A 19 6.19 -6.36 -0.18
N PRO A 20 6.37 -7.67 0.05
CA PRO A 20 7.02 -8.21 1.25
C PRO A 20 8.49 -8.52 1.00
N PHE A 21 9.34 -8.10 1.96
CA PHE A 21 10.71 -8.61 2.13
C PHE A 21 10.79 -9.63 3.27
N GLU A 22 11.82 -10.47 3.25
CA GLU A 22 11.92 -11.75 3.97
C GLU A 22 11.90 -11.61 5.51
N GLY A 23 10.99 -12.37 6.14
CA GLY A 23 10.83 -12.54 7.60
C GLY A 23 9.39 -12.96 7.93
N SER A 24 9.20 -13.94 8.80
CA SER A 24 7.98 -14.76 9.05
C SER A 24 6.72 -14.03 9.62
N GLY A 25 6.24 -12.95 8.99
CA GLY A 25 5.06 -12.18 9.44
C GLY A 25 4.42 -11.27 8.37
N LYS A 26 4.37 -11.74 7.12
CA LYS A 26 4.57 -10.95 5.87
C LYS A 26 3.37 -10.14 5.34
N LEU A 27 2.19 -10.26 5.95
CA LEU A 27 0.94 -9.73 5.37
C LEU A 27 0.14 -8.77 6.27
N LYS A 28 0.69 -8.27 7.40
CA LYS A 28 -0.12 -7.54 8.41
C LYS A 28 -0.94 -6.38 7.82
N GLY A 29 -0.35 -5.53 6.99
CA GLY A 29 -1.03 -4.38 6.37
C GLY A 29 -2.07 -4.80 5.32
N LYS A 30 -1.67 -5.62 4.34
CA LYS A 30 -2.55 -6.13 3.28
C LYS A 30 -3.70 -6.98 3.81
N ALA A 31 -3.43 -7.90 4.73
CA ALA A 31 -4.46 -8.76 5.32
C ALA A 31 -5.49 -7.94 6.10
N ALA A 32 -5.05 -6.92 6.85
CA ALA A 32 -5.96 -6.02 7.55
C ALA A 32 -6.84 -5.23 6.56
N ALA A 33 -6.24 -4.64 5.52
CA ALA A 33 -6.98 -3.92 4.49
C ALA A 33 -7.96 -4.83 3.73
N ALA A 34 -7.54 -6.02 3.31
CA ALA A 34 -8.40 -6.98 2.62
C ALA A 34 -9.60 -7.42 3.47
N LYS A 35 -9.37 -7.71 4.76
CA LYS A 35 -10.45 -8.05 5.71
C LYS A 35 -11.39 -6.87 5.93
N LEU A 36 -10.85 -5.65 6.02
CA LEU A 36 -11.66 -4.44 6.15
C LEU A 36 -12.55 -4.25 4.91
N PHE A 37 -11.98 -4.30 3.70
CA PHE A 37 -12.78 -4.17 2.47
C PHE A 37 -13.85 -5.25 2.36
N ALA A 38 -13.52 -6.51 2.68
CA ALA A 38 -14.48 -7.60 2.65
C ALA A 38 -15.61 -7.40 3.68
N ARG A 39 -15.27 -6.94 4.90
CA ARG A 39 -16.23 -6.58 5.93
C ARG A 39 -17.15 -5.43 5.51
N GLU A 40 -16.62 -4.43 4.81
CA GLU A 40 -17.38 -3.28 4.29
C GLU A 40 -18.17 -3.61 3.00
N GLY A 41 -18.28 -4.89 2.61
CA GLY A 41 -19.13 -5.31 1.51
C GLY A 41 -18.48 -5.23 0.13
N ALA A 42 -17.15 -5.28 0.05
CA ALA A 42 -16.47 -5.35 -1.23
C ALA A 42 -16.97 -6.53 -2.08
N ALA A 43 -17.51 -6.26 -3.27
CA ALA A 43 -17.98 -7.31 -4.15
C ALA A 43 -16.83 -8.16 -4.73
N HIS A 44 -15.69 -7.52 -5.03
CA HIS A 44 -14.50 -8.20 -5.52
C HIS A 44 -13.22 -7.47 -5.06
N ILE A 45 -12.31 -8.22 -4.44
CA ILE A 45 -10.98 -7.77 -4.02
C ILE A 45 -9.91 -8.39 -4.92
N TYR A 46 -9.07 -7.54 -5.50
CA TYR A 46 -7.89 -7.93 -6.28
C TYR A 46 -6.64 -7.76 -5.40
N LEU A 47 -6.10 -8.87 -4.90
CA LEU A 47 -4.88 -8.88 -4.10
C LEU A 47 -3.67 -9.04 -5.00
N VAL A 48 -2.67 -8.18 -4.82
CA VAL A 48 -1.42 -8.24 -5.59
C VAL A 48 -0.24 -8.29 -4.65
N ASP A 49 0.78 -9.04 -5.04
CA ASP A 49 1.99 -9.20 -4.25
C ASP A 49 3.13 -9.72 -5.10
N TYR A 50 4.36 -9.33 -4.76
CA TYR A 50 5.54 -9.95 -5.37
C TYR A 50 5.71 -11.42 -4.91
N SER A 51 5.18 -11.77 -3.72
CA SER A 51 5.27 -13.10 -3.14
C SER A 51 3.89 -13.76 -2.98
N ASP A 52 3.82 -15.04 -3.32
CA ASP A 52 2.70 -15.94 -3.04
C ASP A 52 2.80 -16.62 -1.67
N LYS A 53 3.84 -16.29 -0.87
CA LYS A 53 4.02 -16.84 0.47
C LYS A 53 2.90 -16.32 1.39
N GLU A 54 2.33 -17.21 2.19
CA GLU A 54 1.28 -16.90 3.18
C GLU A 54 -0.06 -16.38 2.60
N ILE A 55 -0.24 -16.39 1.27
CA ILE A 55 -1.49 -15.91 0.66
C ILE A 55 -2.67 -16.86 0.86
N ASN A 56 -2.44 -18.18 0.80
CA ASN A 56 -3.51 -19.19 0.89
C ASN A 56 -4.31 -19.08 2.21
N PRO A 57 -3.68 -19.00 3.40
CA PRO A 57 -4.42 -18.77 4.64
C PRO A 57 -5.30 -17.50 4.63
N LEU A 58 -4.83 -16.42 4.00
CA LEU A 58 -5.62 -15.20 3.86
C LEU A 58 -6.82 -15.41 2.91
N LEU A 59 -6.60 -16.05 1.77
CA LEU A 59 -7.67 -16.36 0.80
C LEU A 59 -8.73 -17.27 1.42
N ASP A 60 -8.32 -18.31 2.14
CA ASP A 60 -9.24 -19.24 2.79
C ASP A 60 -10.03 -18.55 3.90
N HIS A 61 -9.37 -17.69 4.68
CA HIS A 61 -10.05 -16.88 5.69
C HIS A 61 -11.09 -15.93 5.07
N LEU A 62 -10.73 -15.21 4.00
CA LEU A 62 -11.64 -14.27 3.34
C LEU A 62 -12.84 -15.01 2.72
N LYS A 63 -12.61 -16.12 2.00
CA LYS A 63 -13.67 -16.94 1.42
C LYS A 63 -14.63 -17.49 2.46
N ARG A 64 -14.10 -17.96 3.60
CA ARG A 64 -14.90 -18.53 4.70
C ARG A 64 -15.68 -17.46 5.47
N THR A 65 -15.08 -16.29 5.69
CA THR A 65 -15.66 -15.24 6.55
C THR A 65 -16.58 -14.31 5.77
N TYR A 66 -16.29 -14.08 4.49
CA TYR A 66 -16.99 -13.16 3.60
C TYR A 66 -17.34 -13.84 2.27
N PRO A 67 -18.25 -14.83 2.25
CA PRO A 67 -18.54 -15.64 1.06
C PRO A 67 -19.14 -14.83 -0.10
N SER A 68 -19.71 -13.65 0.17
CA SER A 68 -20.22 -12.71 -0.85
C SER A 68 -19.13 -11.87 -1.51
N THR A 69 -17.91 -11.86 -0.96
CA THR A 69 -16.78 -11.13 -1.51
C THR A 69 -15.92 -12.05 -2.36
N LYS A 70 -15.89 -11.82 -3.68
CA LYS A 70 -14.94 -12.50 -4.55
C LYS A 70 -13.52 -12.02 -4.25
N VAL A 71 -12.54 -12.92 -4.28
CA VAL A 71 -11.14 -12.56 -4.05
C VAL A 71 -10.26 -13.25 -5.09
N SER A 72 -9.50 -12.45 -5.84
CA SER A 72 -8.50 -12.91 -6.81
C SER A 72 -7.11 -12.47 -6.39
N PHE A 73 -6.13 -13.34 -6.54
CA PHE A 73 -4.73 -13.06 -6.21
C PHE A 73 -3.87 -13.06 -7.47
N PHE A 74 -2.95 -12.10 -7.56
CA PHE A 74 -1.98 -11.96 -8.63
C PHE A 74 -0.58 -11.82 -8.04
N LYS A 75 0.31 -12.72 -8.44
CA LYS A 75 1.74 -12.58 -8.15
C LYS A 75 2.37 -11.63 -9.17
N ALA A 76 2.64 -10.40 -8.77
CA ALA A 76 3.19 -9.37 -9.64
C ALA A 76 3.91 -8.27 -8.84
N ASP A 77 4.87 -7.61 -9.50
CA ASP A 77 5.47 -6.39 -8.96
C ASP A 77 4.49 -5.22 -9.07
N ALA A 78 4.25 -4.52 -7.96
CA ALA A 78 3.39 -3.35 -7.92
C ALA A 78 3.97 -2.14 -8.69
N ALA A 79 5.26 -2.16 -8.99
CA ALA A 79 5.96 -1.16 -9.80
C ALA A 79 6.15 -1.61 -11.27
N ASP A 80 5.47 -2.67 -11.72
CA ASP A 80 5.37 -3.06 -13.13
C ASP A 80 4.09 -2.45 -13.76
N PRO A 81 4.22 -1.49 -14.71
CA PRO A 81 3.08 -0.85 -15.36
C PRO A 81 2.17 -1.83 -16.12
N GLN A 82 2.76 -2.82 -16.79
CA GLN A 82 2.04 -3.79 -17.60
C GLN A 82 1.22 -4.70 -16.69
N ALA A 83 1.83 -5.24 -15.63
CA ALA A 83 1.12 -6.06 -14.66
C ALA A 83 -0.01 -5.27 -13.97
N VAL A 84 0.24 -4.01 -13.61
CA VAL A 84 -0.80 -3.15 -13.01
C VAL A 84 -1.94 -2.90 -13.97
N SER A 85 -1.67 -2.57 -15.24
CA SER A 85 -2.71 -2.38 -16.24
C SER A 85 -3.53 -3.65 -16.44
N SER A 86 -2.90 -4.81 -16.66
CA SER A 86 -3.61 -6.06 -16.95
C SER A 86 -4.55 -6.49 -15.81
N ILE A 87 -4.18 -6.25 -14.55
CA ILE A 87 -5.04 -6.55 -13.40
C ILE A 87 -6.24 -5.59 -13.33
N ILE A 88 -6.05 -4.32 -13.69
CA ILE A 88 -7.16 -3.35 -13.80
C ILE A 88 -8.07 -3.73 -14.96
N ASP A 89 -7.52 -4.15 -16.09
CA ASP A 89 -8.29 -4.58 -17.26
C ASP A 89 -9.12 -5.83 -16.91
N SER A 90 -8.56 -6.78 -16.17
CA SER A 90 -9.29 -7.93 -15.63
C SER A 90 -10.45 -7.51 -14.70
N ALA A 91 -10.30 -6.43 -13.95
CA ALA A 91 -11.38 -5.87 -13.13
C ALA A 91 -12.47 -5.20 -13.96
N LEU A 92 -12.09 -4.44 -14.98
CA LEU A 92 -13.04 -3.82 -15.91
C LEU A 92 -13.81 -4.88 -16.72
N GLU A 93 -13.14 -5.93 -17.18
CA GLU A 93 -13.78 -7.01 -17.94
C GLU A 93 -14.77 -7.80 -17.06
N ALA A 94 -14.31 -8.26 -15.90
CA ALA A 94 -15.15 -9.06 -14.99
C ALA A 94 -16.29 -8.23 -14.40
N GLU A 95 -15.99 -7.01 -13.92
CA GLU A 95 -16.88 -6.26 -13.04
C GLU A 95 -17.48 -5.01 -13.69
N GLY A 96 -16.99 -4.58 -14.86
CA GLY A 96 -17.44 -3.38 -15.58
C GLY A 96 -16.97 -2.06 -14.97
N ARG A 97 -16.27 -2.12 -13.83
CA ARG A 97 -15.91 -0.95 -13.05
C ARG A 97 -14.70 -1.19 -12.17
N PHE A 98 -14.05 -0.08 -11.84
CA PHE A 98 -12.94 -0.02 -10.91
C PHE A 98 -13.14 1.20 -10.00
N ASP A 99 -13.23 0.98 -8.69
CA ASP A 99 -13.74 2.00 -7.75
C ASP A 99 -12.72 2.37 -6.67
N PHE A 100 -11.84 1.44 -6.27
CA PHE A 100 -10.88 1.69 -5.22
C PHE A 100 -9.50 1.06 -5.51
N PHE A 101 -8.43 1.83 -5.27
CA PHE A 101 -7.05 1.34 -5.33
C PHE A 101 -6.31 1.67 -4.03
N PHE A 102 -5.79 0.65 -3.35
CA PHE A 102 -4.83 0.80 -2.25
C PHE A 102 -3.41 0.43 -2.69
N ALA A 103 -2.56 1.43 -2.89
CA ALA A 103 -1.15 1.24 -3.20
C ALA A 103 -0.33 1.26 -1.90
N ASN A 104 -0.17 0.09 -1.28
CA ASN A 104 0.51 -0.06 0.00
C ASN A 104 1.97 -0.48 -0.10
N ALA A 105 2.34 -1.13 -1.20
CA ALA A 105 3.68 -1.66 -1.44
C ALA A 105 4.80 -0.66 -1.09
N GLY A 106 5.82 -1.15 -0.39
CA GLY A 106 6.98 -0.34 -0.05
C GLY A 106 8.14 -1.15 0.53
N ILE A 107 9.35 -0.63 0.35
CA ILE A 107 10.59 -1.18 0.88
C ILE A 107 11.38 -0.11 1.64
N LEU A 108 12.23 -0.53 2.55
CA LEU A 108 13.38 0.26 3.01
C LEU A 108 14.56 0.00 2.09
N GLN A 109 15.60 0.84 2.17
CA GLN A 109 16.88 0.49 1.55
C GLN A 109 17.42 -0.81 2.14
N THR A 110 18.06 -1.62 1.28
CA THR A 110 18.89 -2.71 1.74
C THR A 110 20.16 -2.11 2.33
N VAL A 111 20.45 -2.38 3.60
CA VAL A 111 21.70 -1.92 4.22
C VAL A 111 22.69 -3.07 4.16
N ASP A 112 23.86 -2.86 3.57
CA ASP A 112 24.98 -3.78 3.75
C ASP A 112 25.44 -3.69 5.22
N PRO A 113 25.25 -4.75 6.03
CA PRO A 113 25.60 -4.71 7.45
C PRO A 113 27.10 -4.50 7.70
N THR A 114 27.96 -4.73 6.70
CA THR A 114 29.41 -4.45 6.80
C THR A 114 29.76 -2.98 6.66
N LYS A 115 28.84 -2.14 6.15
CA LYS A 115 29.02 -0.70 5.93
C LYS A 115 28.33 0.16 6.98
N VAL A 116 27.80 -0.46 8.03
CA VAL A 116 27.11 0.19 9.14
C VAL A 116 28.15 0.80 10.10
N VAL A 117 28.16 2.13 10.22
CA VAL A 117 29.01 2.87 11.17
C VAL A 117 28.14 3.34 12.33
N GLN A 118 28.48 2.93 13.56
CA GLN A 118 27.77 3.41 14.75
C GLN A 118 28.18 4.84 15.10
N ASN A 119 27.24 5.77 15.09
CA ASN A 119 27.45 7.09 15.68
C ASN A 119 26.83 7.10 17.08
N GLY A 120 27.59 7.58 18.08
CA GLY A 120 27.24 7.55 19.51
C GLY A 120 26.07 8.45 19.95
N ASN A 121 25.15 8.81 19.05
CA ASN A 121 23.99 9.67 19.34
C ASN A 121 22.67 8.90 19.52
N GLY A 122 22.71 7.57 19.58
CA GLY A 122 21.52 6.75 19.80
C GLY A 122 20.56 6.67 18.62
N ALA A 123 20.92 7.24 17.45
CA ALA A 123 20.22 6.97 16.20
C ALA A 123 20.72 5.64 15.63
N SER A 124 19.80 4.73 15.31
CA SER A 124 20.14 3.48 14.63
C SER A 124 20.99 3.76 13.39
N THR A 125 22.00 2.92 13.23
CA THR A 125 23.34 3.11 12.66
C THR A 125 23.41 3.25 11.13
N THR A 126 22.36 3.76 10.49
CA THR A 126 22.31 4.03 9.03
C THR A 126 22.63 5.48 8.65
N ALA A 127 22.91 6.35 9.62
CA ALA A 127 23.03 7.80 9.40
C ALA A 127 24.29 8.26 8.63
N THR A 128 25.31 7.41 8.47
CA THR A 128 26.58 7.79 7.80
C THR A 128 26.79 7.11 6.45
N TYR A 129 26.07 6.02 6.16
CA TYR A 129 26.16 5.34 4.87
C TYR A 129 25.09 5.88 3.94
N LEU A 130 25.52 6.59 2.89
CA LEU A 130 24.66 6.90 1.77
C LEU A 130 24.70 5.71 0.80
N PRO A 131 23.52 5.13 0.46
CA PRO A 131 23.46 4.06 -0.52
C PRO A 131 23.88 4.56 -1.90
N GLY A 132 24.39 3.65 -2.74
CA GLY A 132 24.71 3.95 -4.14
C GLY A 132 23.47 4.27 -4.97
N GLU A 133 23.65 4.75 -6.21
CA GLU A 133 22.51 5.16 -7.05
C GLU A 133 21.52 4.02 -7.28
N ASP A 134 21.99 2.79 -7.51
CA ASP A 134 21.12 1.63 -7.78
C ASP A 134 20.19 1.31 -6.60
N GLU A 135 20.71 1.35 -5.37
CA GLU A 135 19.92 1.14 -4.15
C GLU A 135 18.91 2.28 -3.91
N PHE A 136 19.33 3.53 -4.14
CA PHE A 136 18.43 4.67 -4.10
C PHE A 136 17.31 4.53 -5.14
N MET A 137 17.66 4.16 -6.36
CA MET A 137 16.72 4.01 -7.46
C MET A 137 15.76 2.85 -7.26
N GLU A 138 16.16 1.75 -6.61
CA GLU A 138 15.24 0.66 -6.26
C GLU A 138 14.19 1.13 -5.23
N VAL A 139 14.61 1.89 -4.21
CA VAL A 139 13.66 2.50 -3.26
C VAL A 139 12.71 3.45 -3.97
N VAL A 140 13.20 4.29 -4.89
CA VAL A 140 12.34 5.19 -5.69
C VAL A 140 11.39 4.40 -6.59
N ARG A 141 11.87 3.34 -7.26
CA ARG A 141 11.09 2.48 -8.15
C ARG A 141 9.91 1.87 -7.41
N VAL A 142 10.15 1.29 -6.24
CA VAL A 142 9.09 0.67 -5.46
C VAL A 142 8.20 1.70 -4.78
N ASN A 143 8.79 2.61 -3.98
CA ASN A 143 8.01 3.48 -3.10
C ASN A 143 7.38 4.68 -3.80
N SER A 144 7.89 5.12 -4.95
CA SER A 144 7.41 6.32 -5.66
C SER A 144 6.78 5.97 -7.01
N LEU A 145 7.49 5.21 -7.85
CA LEU A 145 6.96 4.82 -9.16
C LEU A 145 5.75 3.88 -9.01
N GLY A 146 5.75 2.95 -8.06
CA GLY A 146 4.58 2.09 -7.75
C GLY A 146 3.28 2.88 -7.51
N PRO A 147 3.23 3.81 -6.54
CA PRO A 147 2.08 4.69 -6.32
C PRO A 147 1.73 5.55 -7.54
N TYR A 148 2.70 6.07 -8.29
CA TYR A 148 2.43 6.82 -9.52
C TYR A 148 1.74 5.96 -10.60
N ILE A 149 2.21 4.73 -10.81
CA ILE A 149 1.57 3.76 -11.71
C ILE A 149 0.13 3.50 -11.26
N ALA A 150 -0.09 3.28 -9.96
CA ALA A 150 -1.43 3.12 -9.40
C ALA A 150 -2.33 4.33 -9.73
N ILE A 151 -1.84 5.55 -9.47
CA ILE A 151 -2.58 6.79 -9.79
C ILE A 151 -2.94 6.85 -11.27
N ARG A 152 -1.97 6.62 -12.15
CA ARG A 152 -2.14 6.72 -13.61
C ARG A 152 -3.20 5.75 -14.13
N TYR A 153 -3.07 4.46 -13.84
CA TYR A 153 -3.95 3.45 -14.41
C TYR A 153 -5.31 3.40 -13.69
N ALA A 154 -5.34 3.56 -12.36
CA ALA A 154 -6.57 3.55 -11.60
C ALA A 154 -7.48 4.72 -11.97
N SER A 155 -6.94 5.94 -12.09
CA SER A 155 -7.74 7.11 -12.43
C SER A 155 -8.36 7.00 -13.83
N ALA A 156 -7.62 6.45 -14.81
CA ALA A 156 -8.15 6.16 -16.14
C ALA A 156 -9.30 5.15 -16.10
N ALA A 157 -9.19 4.08 -15.30
CA ALA A 157 -10.23 3.09 -15.14
C ALA A 157 -11.46 3.61 -14.37
N MET A 158 -11.24 4.42 -13.34
CA MET A 158 -12.30 5.05 -12.54
C MET A 158 -13.16 6.03 -13.36
N GLY A 159 -12.59 6.62 -14.42
CA GLY A 159 -13.31 7.47 -15.37
C GLY A 159 -14.25 6.73 -16.32
N LYS A 160 -14.18 5.39 -16.40
CA LYS A 160 -15.06 4.59 -17.26
C LYS A 160 -16.40 4.33 -16.58
N VAL A 161 -17.49 4.46 -17.34
CA VAL A 161 -18.86 4.08 -16.94
C VAL A 161 -19.26 2.78 -17.59
N CYS A 162 -20.11 2.00 -16.91
CA CYS A 162 -20.68 0.76 -17.42
C CYS A 162 -22.08 0.58 -16.79
N PRO A 163 -23.12 1.18 -17.40
CA PRO A 163 -24.49 1.10 -16.88
C PRO A 163 -25.00 -0.34 -16.73
N GLU A 164 -24.64 -1.22 -17.67
CA GLU A 164 -24.99 -2.65 -17.66
C GLU A 164 -24.46 -3.39 -16.41
N LYS A 165 -23.37 -2.89 -15.82
CA LYS A 165 -22.76 -3.42 -14.59
C LYS A 165 -22.85 -2.44 -13.42
N GLY A 166 -23.81 -1.51 -13.48
CA GLY A 166 -24.19 -0.63 -12.36
C GLY A 166 -23.25 0.55 -12.08
N LYS A 167 -22.34 0.92 -12.99
CA LYS A 167 -21.53 2.15 -12.86
C LYS A 167 -22.07 3.24 -13.79
N TYR A 168 -22.96 4.07 -13.25
CA TYR A 168 -23.62 5.15 -13.99
C TYR A 168 -22.82 6.45 -14.05
N THR A 169 -21.89 6.66 -13.12
CA THR A 169 -21.07 7.87 -13.03
C THR A 169 -19.58 7.53 -12.93
N PRO A 170 -18.70 8.38 -13.49
CA PRO A 170 -17.27 8.24 -13.26
C PRO A 170 -16.95 8.53 -11.79
N GLY A 171 -15.89 7.91 -11.29
CA GLY A 171 -15.37 8.21 -9.97
C GLY A 171 -14.69 7.02 -9.30
N GLY A 172 -14.01 7.34 -8.20
CA GLY A 172 -13.32 6.36 -7.37
C GLY A 172 -12.40 6.99 -6.34
N SER A 173 -11.68 6.14 -5.61
CA SER A 173 -10.77 6.55 -4.54
C SER A 173 -9.44 5.80 -4.65
N ILE A 174 -8.35 6.56 -4.64
CA ILE A 174 -6.99 6.05 -4.62
C ILE A 174 -6.39 6.42 -3.27
N VAL A 175 -5.91 5.42 -2.55
CA VAL A 175 -5.15 5.60 -1.31
C VAL A 175 -3.74 5.08 -1.52
N ILE A 176 -2.75 5.91 -1.22
CA ILE A 176 -1.33 5.59 -1.36
C ILE A 176 -0.65 5.67 0.00
N THR A 177 0.21 4.70 0.30
CA THR A 177 0.87 4.62 1.60
C THR A 177 2.18 5.41 1.60
N SER A 178 2.20 6.54 2.30
CA SER A 178 3.41 7.28 2.64
C SER A 178 3.94 6.83 4.03
N SER A 179 4.52 7.74 4.80
CA SER A 179 5.07 7.53 6.15
C SER A 179 5.27 8.89 6.82
N VAL A 180 5.28 8.93 8.16
CA VAL A 180 5.77 10.10 8.90
C VAL A 180 7.22 10.46 8.53
N ALA A 181 8.01 9.53 7.99
CA ALA A 181 9.34 9.79 7.41
C ALA A 181 9.32 10.75 6.23
N GLY A 182 8.19 10.86 5.51
CA GLY A 182 8.00 11.86 4.46
C GLY A 182 7.62 13.25 4.99
N LEU A 183 7.29 13.38 6.28
CA LEU A 183 6.81 14.62 6.91
C LEU A 183 7.82 15.24 7.88
N LYS A 184 8.65 14.41 8.53
CA LYS A 184 9.54 14.83 9.62
C LYS A 184 10.90 14.15 9.47
N ASN A 185 11.94 14.83 9.94
CA ASN A 185 13.28 14.26 10.04
C ASN A 185 13.35 13.13 11.09
N SER A 186 14.44 12.35 11.06
CA SER A 186 14.72 11.24 11.99
C SER A 186 13.69 10.10 12.04
N ALA A 187 12.73 10.06 11.12
CA ALA A 187 11.71 9.02 11.04
C ALA A 187 11.99 7.91 10.01
N GLY A 188 13.08 8.03 9.26
CA GLY A 188 13.54 7.02 8.31
C GLY A 188 14.84 7.45 7.60
N PRO A 189 15.53 6.53 6.94
CA PRO A 189 16.74 6.84 6.20
C PRO A 189 16.46 7.67 4.93
N ILE A 190 17.50 8.26 4.34
CA ILE A 190 17.38 9.29 3.28
C ILE A 190 16.56 8.82 2.05
N PRO A 191 16.88 7.69 1.37
CA PRO A 191 16.09 7.24 0.22
C PRO A 191 14.62 7.00 0.57
N TYR A 192 14.37 6.37 1.72
CA TYR A 192 13.01 6.09 2.17
C TYR A 192 12.24 7.39 2.42
N SER A 193 12.81 8.31 3.21
CA SER A 193 12.18 9.59 3.53
C SER A 193 11.93 10.43 2.28
N ALA A 194 12.90 10.50 1.35
CA ALA A 194 12.74 11.17 0.06
C ALA A 194 11.61 10.56 -0.77
N SER A 195 11.58 9.23 -0.88
CA SER A 195 10.53 8.52 -1.62
C SER A 195 9.13 8.75 -1.01
N LYS A 196 9.02 8.76 0.32
CA LYS A 196 7.74 8.96 1.02
C LYS A 196 7.28 10.42 0.99
N ALA A 197 8.20 11.38 0.98
CA ALA A 197 7.91 12.78 0.68
C ALA A 197 7.35 12.95 -0.75
N ALA A 198 7.91 12.23 -1.74
CA ALA A 198 7.39 12.22 -3.10
C ALA A 198 5.95 11.71 -3.16
N VAL A 199 5.62 10.64 -2.42
CA VAL A 199 4.24 10.11 -2.32
C VAL A 199 3.26 11.15 -1.76
N ILE A 200 3.66 11.95 -0.76
CA ILE A 200 2.81 13.03 -0.21
C ILE A 200 2.52 14.09 -1.28
N SER A 201 3.56 14.52 -2.00
CA SER A 201 3.40 15.47 -3.11
C SER A 201 2.52 14.90 -4.23
N MET A 202 2.67 13.62 -4.57
CA MET A 202 1.83 12.93 -5.55
C MET A 202 0.35 12.94 -5.14
N ALA A 203 0.02 12.69 -3.87
CA ALA A 203 -1.37 12.76 -3.41
C ALA A 203 -1.95 14.17 -3.57
N GLN A 204 -1.23 15.20 -3.13
CA GLN A 204 -1.68 16.59 -3.21
C GLN A 204 -1.89 17.04 -4.67
N THR A 205 -0.90 16.80 -5.51
CA THR A 205 -0.93 17.19 -6.93
C THR A 205 -1.98 16.40 -7.73
N SER A 206 -2.17 15.12 -7.42
CA SER A 206 -3.20 14.30 -8.08
C SER A 206 -4.61 14.67 -7.64
N ALA A 207 -4.82 14.95 -6.35
CA ALA A 207 -6.11 15.44 -5.85
C ALA A 207 -6.53 16.74 -6.56
N TRP A 208 -5.57 17.66 -6.76
CA TRP A 208 -5.79 18.87 -7.55
C TRP A 208 -6.10 18.55 -9.02
N ALA A 209 -5.29 17.71 -9.67
CA ALA A 209 -5.45 17.37 -11.09
C ALA A 209 -6.76 16.64 -11.41
N PHE A 210 -7.37 15.98 -10.43
CA PHE A 210 -8.64 15.25 -10.58
C PHE A 210 -9.85 15.97 -10.00
N ALA A 211 -9.70 17.22 -9.59
CA ALA A 211 -10.84 18.06 -9.21
C ALA A 211 -11.91 18.06 -10.32
N GLY A 212 -13.18 17.89 -9.93
CA GLY A 212 -14.31 17.78 -10.88
C GLY A 212 -14.46 16.42 -11.58
N LYS A 213 -13.54 15.47 -11.42
CA LYS A 213 -13.64 14.11 -12.02
C LYS A 213 -14.25 13.06 -11.08
N ASN A 214 -14.68 13.46 -9.88
CA ASN A 214 -15.17 12.55 -8.84
C ASN A 214 -14.16 11.45 -8.45
N ILE A 215 -12.86 11.73 -8.62
CA ILE A 215 -11.76 10.83 -8.25
C ILE A 215 -10.99 11.48 -7.11
N ARG A 216 -10.88 10.78 -5.99
CA ARG A 216 -10.13 11.24 -4.82
C ARG A 216 -8.78 10.53 -4.74
N VAL A 217 -7.74 11.25 -4.34
CA VAL A 217 -6.42 10.69 -4.06
C VAL A 217 -5.97 11.15 -2.68
N ASN A 218 -5.65 10.22 -1.79
CA ASN A 218 -5.20 10.53 -0.42
C ASN A 218 -3.96 9.72 -0.08
N ALA A 219 -3.06 10.31 0.69
CA ALA A 219 -1.94 9.61 1.30
C ALA A 219 -2.24 9.30 2.77
N VAL A 220 -1.96 8.07 3.20
CA VAL A 220 -1.86 7.74 4.64
C VAL A 220 -0.40 7.82 5.06
N CYS A 221 -0.13 8.41 6.23
CA CYS A 221 1.24 8.57 6.76
C CYS A 221 1.40 7.82 8.09
N PRO A 222 1.53 6.48 8.05
CA PRO A 222 1.80 5.69 9.25
C PRO A 222 3.01 6.16 10.05
N GLY A 223 2.88 6.13 11.39
CA GLY A 223 3.99 6.19 12.32
C GLY A 223 4.71 4.84 12.43
N VAL A 224 5.37 4.59 13.56
CA VAL A 224 5.90 3.25 13.86
C VAL A 224 4.73 2.31 14.08
N ILE A 225 4.47 1.45 13.09
CA ILE A 225 3.47 0.38 13.18
C ILE A 225 4.22 -0.94 13.10
N GLU A 226 3.91 -1.91 13.96
CA GLU A 226 4.49 -3.25 13.89
C GLU A 226 4.28 -3.90 12.51
N THR A 227 5.26 -3.73 11.65
CA THR A 227 5.36 -4.30 10.32
C THR A 227 6.72 -4.97 10.23
N ASN A 228 6.85 -5.98 9.37
CA ASN A 228 8.13 -6.67 9.18
C ASN A 228 9.25 -5.72 8.73
N MET A 229 8.90 -4.63 8.05
CA MET A 229 9.82 -3.56 7.68
C MET A 229 10.57 -2.98 8.90
N LEU A 230 9.85 -2.77 10.02
CA LEU A 230 10.45 -2.31 11.29
C LEU A 230 11.18 -3.41 12.05
N LEU A 231 10.69 -4.66 12.00
CA LEU A 231 11.36 -5.79 12.65
C LEU A 231 12.76 -6.04 12.06
N ASN A 232 12.98 -5.75 10.78
CA ASN A 232 14.31 -5.85 10.17
C ASN A 232 15.22 -4.65 10.51
N ALA A 233 14.67 -3.44 10.64
CA ALA A 233 15.41 -2.31 11.20
C ALA A 233 15.84 -2.58 12.65
N ALA A 234 14.95 -3.17 13.47
CA ALA A 234 15.24 -3.54 14.85
C ALA A 234 16.21 -4.74 14.98
N LYS A 235 16.16 -5.72 14.06
CA LYS A 235 17.13 -6.83 14.04
C LYS A 235 18.55 -6.39 13.65
N ALA A 236 18.70 -5.33 12.87
CA ALA A 236 20.00 -4.68 12.66
C ALA A 236 20.52 -3.98 13.94
N ASP A 237 19.63 -3.60 14.86
CA ASP A 237 19.93 -2.88 16.11
C ASP A 237 20.10 -3.78 17.36
N HIS A 238 19.80 -5.08 17.28
CA HIS A 238 19.72 -5.97 18.44
C HIS A 238 21.05 -6.37 19.11
N LYS A 239 22.14 -5.65 18.85
CA LYS A 239 23.33 -5.67 19.74
C LYS A 239 23.38 -4.49 20.72
N GLY A 240 22.40 -3.58 20.71
CA GLY A 240 22.56 -2.26 21.34
C GLY A 240 21.73 -1.93 22.59
N TYR A 241 20.47 -2.33 22.71
CA TYR A 241 19.61 -1.76 23.77
C TYR A 241 18.72 -2.78 24.48
N GLY A 242 19.07 -3.06 25.74
CA GLY A 242 18.09 -3.48 26.74
C GLY A 242 17.38 -2.25 27.30
N GLY A 243 16.05 -2.27 27.36
CA GLY A 243 15.31 -1.21 28.04
C GLY A 243 13.84 -1.07 27.65
N GLN A 244 12.99 -1.81 28.36
CA GLN A 244 11.57 -1.53 28.65
C GLN A 244 10.55 -1.62 27.51
N GLU A 245 10.12 -2.86 27.25
CA GLU A 245 8.78 -3.19 26.76
C GLU A 245 7.72 -2.77 27.80
N LYS A 246 7.16 -1.57 27.66
CA LYS A 246 5.79 -1.29 28.13
C LYS A 246 5.13 -0.34 27.15
N LEU A 247 4.32 -0.89 26.25
CA LEU A 247 3.33 -0.12 25.50
C LEU A 247 1.94 -0.66 25.86
N ASN A 248 1.17 0.18 26.55
CA ASN A 248 -0.22 -0.05 26.87
C ASN A 248 -1.08 -0.03 25.60
N PRO A 249 -2.09 -0.91 25.49
CA PRO A 249 -3.06 -0.89 24.41
C PRO A 249 -4.14 0.18 24.66
N LEU A 250 -4.42 0.99 23.65
CA LEU A 250 -5.75 1.54 23.37
C LEU A 250 -6.02 1.44 21.87
#